data_AF-A0AB38A160-F1
#
_entry.id   AF-A0AB38A160-F1
#
_cell.length_a   1.000
_cell.length_b   1.000
_cell.length_c   1.000
_cell.angle_alpha   90.00
_cell.angle_beta   90.00
_cell.angle_gamma   90.00
#
_symmetry.space_group_name_H-M   'P 1'
#
loop_
_entity.id
_entity.type
_entity.pdbx_description
1 polymer ?
#
loop_
_entity_poly.entity_id
_entity_poly.type
_entity_poly.pdbx_seq_one_letter_code
_entity_poly.pdbx_strand_id
1 'polypeptide(L)'
;MNIKKRICSDEAATNLTELYAGVIHHCLKKINRYPDHNDYDDFYQLGLITLFDTYETCLKDALATENSFLFVSYAKQKIHWTFLDQIRKDRKKESREAYLSEEELEEIPTAASFEDQLEQEDLLQRLCACLTAEENAYLRDALEGLNITEIAKKQKISRKTIYKRRRHIQTKASTFLKV
;
A
#
# COMPACT_ATOMS: atom_id res chain seq x y z
N MET A 1 18.44 39.22 0.42
CA MET A 1 17.17 39.92 0.11
C MET A 1 16.06 39.07 0.69
N ASN A 2 15.43 39.51 1.78
CA ASN A 2 14.40 38.71 2.45
C ASN A 2 13.10 38.84 1.65
N ILE A 3 12.85 37.87 0.76
CA ILE A 3 11.69 37.86 -0.13
C ILE A 3 10.47 37.65 0.77
N LYS A 4 9.61 38.67 0.89
CA LYS A 4 8.30 38.48 1.51
C LYS A 4 7.56 37.44 0.66
N LYS A 5 7.52 36.21 1.13
CA LYS A 5 6.67 35.16 0.57
C LYS A 5 5.23 35.64 0.74
N ARG A 6 4.51 35.87 -0.36
CA ARG A 6 3.07 36.15 -0.24
C ARG A 6 2.43 34.90 0.33
N ILE A 7 1.49 35.07 1.26
CA ILE A 7 0.69 33.96 1.77
C ILE A 7 -0.58 33.94 0.90
N CYS A 8 -0.88 32.79 0.31
CA CYS A 8 -2.14 32.61 -0.41
C CYS A 8 -3.29 32.55 0.62
N SER A 9 -4.08 33.61 0.74
CA SER A 9 -5.33 33.60 1.52
C SER A 9 -6.45 32.94 0.71
N ASP A 10 -7.52 32.51 1.37
CA ASP A 10 -8.69 31.89 0.69
C ASP A 10 -9.29 32.82 -0.38
N GLU A 11 -9.32 34.12 -0.11
CA GLU A 11 -9.77 35.14 -1.07
C GLU A 11 -8.81 35.26 -2.27
N ALA A 12 -7.50 35.23 -2.03
CA ALA A 12 -6.51 35.24 -3.11
C ALA A 12 -6.58 33.94 -3.94
N ALA A 13 -6.76 32.79 -3.30
CA ALA A 13 -6.94 31.51 -3.97
C ALA A 13 -8.16 31.55 -4.89
N THR A 14 -9.31 32.02 -4.39
CA THR A 14 -10.55 32.16 -5.18
C THR A 14 -10.32 33.04 -6.41
N ASN A 15 -9.74 34.24 -6.23
CA ASN A 15 -9.44 35.16 -7.33
C ASN A 15 -8.46 34.57 -8.36
N LEU A 16 -7.42 33.87 -7.92
CA LEU A 16 -6.47 33.20 -8.81
C LEU A 16 -7.13 32.09 -9.62
N THR A 17 -8.01 31.33 -8.99
CA THR A 17 -8.76 30.24 -9.61
C THR A 17 -9.62 30.79 -10.76
N GLU A 18 -10.39 31.83 -10.50
CA GLU A 18 -11.26 32.45 -11.50
C GLU A 18 -10.48 33.06 -12.67
N LEU A 19 -9.37 33.76 -12.38
CA LEU A 19 -8.56 34.43 -13.41
C LEU A 19 -7.74 33.46 -14.26
N TYR A 20 -7.23 32.38 -13.67
CA TYR A 20 -6.19 31.55 -14.27
C TYR A 20 -6.57 30.08 -14.49
N ALA A 21 -7.80 29.65 -14.18
CA ALA A 21 -8.26 28.29 -14.50
C ALA A 21 -8.04 27.91 -15.98
N GLY A 22 -8.24 28.86 -16.91
CA GLY A 22 -7.97 28.65 -18.33
C GLY A 22 -6.52 28.26 -18.66
N VAL A 23 -5.55 28.71 -17.84
CA VAL A 23 -4.14 28.32 -17.97
C VAL A 23 -3.96 26.83 -17.63
N ILE A 24 -4.63 26.36 -16.58
CA ILE A 24 -4.59 24.96 -16.16
C ILE A 24 -5.22 24.08 -17.24
N HIS A 25 -6.41 24.42 -17.75
CA HIS A 25 -7.05 23.67 -18.85
C HIS A 25 -6.17 23.61 -20.10
N HIS A 26 -5.49 24.71 -20.44
CA HIS A 26 -4.53 24.71 -21.55
C HIS A 26 -3.38 23.73 -21.31
N CYS A 27 -2.83 23.67 -20.10
CA CYS A 27 -1.78 22.73 -19.73
C CYS A 27 -2.26 21.27 -19.73
N LEU A 28 -3.47 21.00 -19.24
CA LEU A 28 -4.11 19.68 -19.27
C LEU A 28 -4.27 19.18 -20.72
N LYS A 29 -4.76 20.04 -21.61
CA LYS A 29 -4.86 19.74 -23.04
C LYS A 29 -3.51 19.37 -23.66
N LYS A 30 -2.43 20.04 -23.26
CA LYS A 30 -1.07 19.73 -23.76
C LYS A 30 -0.55 18.34 -23.36
N ILE A 31 -1.03 17.79 -22.24
CA ILE A 31 -0.67 16.44 -21.79
C ILE A 31 -1.74 15.40 -22.19
N ASN A 32 -2.66 15.76 -23.10
CA ASN A 32 -3.78 14.92 -23.53
C ASN A 32 -4.64 14.41 -22.36
N ARG A 33 -4.88 15.28 -21.36
CA ARG A 33 -5.86 15.02 -20.29
C ARG A 33 -7.08 15.89 -20.56
N TYR A 34 -8.19 15.22 -20.83
CA TYR A 34 -9.49 15.81 -21.12
C TYR A 34 -10.46 15.42 -19.98
N PRO A 35 -11.61 16.10 -19.82
CA PRO A 35 -12.53 15.86 -18.69
C PRO A 35 -13.03 14.42 -18.52
N ASP A 36 -12.97 13.62 -19.59
CA ASP A 36 -13.33 12.20 -19.63
C ASP A 36 -12.17 11.26 -19.21
N HIS A 37 -10.96 11.78 -19.03
CA HIS A 37 -9.82 11.00 -18.58
C HIS A 37 -9.89 10.78 -17.07
N ASN A 38 -9.64 9.54 -16.60
CA ASN A 38 -9.74 9.16 -15.19
C ASN A 38 -9.00 10.11 -14.24
N ASP A 39 -7.76 10.46 -14.56
CA ASP A 39 -6.94 11.33 -13.68
C ASP A 39 -7.14 12.84 -13.94
N TYR A 40 -8.15 13.25 -14.71
CA TYR A 40 -8.31 14.67 -15.08
C TYR A 40 -8.44 15.59 -13.86
N ASP A 41 -9.31 15.22 -12.92
CA ASP A 41 -9.57 16.02 -11.72
C ASP A 41 -8.31 16.12 -10.85
N ASP A 42 -7.56 15.03 -10.73
CA ASP A 42 -6.30 15.00 -9.97
C ASP A 42 -5.25 15.97 -10.56
N PHE A 43 -5.07 15.95 -11.88
CA PHE A 43 -4.17 16.89 -12.54
C PHE A 43 -4.69 18.33 -12.48
N TYR A 44 -6.02 18.54 -12.52
CA TYR A 44 -6.60 19.87 -12.34
C TYR A 44 -6.28 20.44 -10.95
N GLN A 45 -6.49 19.64 -9.89
CA GLN A 45 -6.15 20.02 -8.52
C GLN A 45 -4.64 20.26 -8.34
N LEU A 46 -3.79 19.41 -8.93
CA LEU A 46 -2.34 19.62 -8.94
C LEU A 46 -1.96 20.93 -9.65
N GLY A 47 -2.70 21.30 -10.69
CA GLY A 47 -2.58 22.58 -11.38
C GLY A 47 -2.90 23.77 -10.47
N LEU A 48 -3.96 23.68 -9.68
CA LEU A 48 -4.35 24.70 -8.70
C LEU A 48 -3.31 24.87 -7.60
N ILE A 49 -2.84 23.76 -7.01
CA ILE A 49 -1.78 23.78 -6.00
C ILE A 49 -0.53 24.47 -6.57
N THR A 50 -0.12 24.09 -7.79
CA THR A 50 1.04 24.69 -8.46
C THR A 50 0.82 26.17 -8.76
N LEU A 51 -0.40 26.58 -9.11
CA LEU A 51 -0.74 27.98 -9.35
C LEU A 51 -0.59 28.82 -8.08
N PHE A 52 -1.09 28.31 -6.94
CA PHE A 52 -0.98 28.99 -5.64
C PHE A 52 0.48 29.07 -5.19
N ASP A 53 1.23 27.98 -5.29
CA ASP A 53 2.69 27.98 -5.01
C ASP A 53 3.44 28.98 -5.89
N THR A 54 3.04 29.07 -7.17
CA THR A 54 3.62 30.01 -8.12
C THR A 54 3.29 31.46 -7.74
N TYR A 55 2.08 31.73 -7.26
CA TYR A 55 1.70 33.05 -6.74
C TYR A 55 2.53 33.45 -5.51
N GLU A 56 2.74 32.54 -4.56
CA GLU A 56 3.52 32.81 -3.35
C GLU A 56 4.99 33.10 -3.64
N THR A 57 5.54 32.45 -4.67
CA THR A 57 6.97 32.51 -5.03
C THR A 57 7.30 33.53 -6.11
N CYS A 58 6.31 34.01 -6.87
CA CYS A 58 6.53 35.01 -7.90
C CYS A 58 6.83 36.38 -7.30
N LEU A 59 7.91 37.02 -7.76
CA LEU A 59 8.31 38.36 -7.31
C LEU A 59 7.27 39.43 -7.69
N LYS A 60 6.65 39.30 -8.86
CA LYS A 60 5.66 40.24 -9.39
C LYS A 60 4.26 39.85 -8.91
N ASP A 61 3.40 40.83 -8.65
CA ASP A 61 2.04 40.56 -8.19
C ASP A 61 1.17 40.07 -9.34
N ALA A 62 0.67 38.84 -9.23
CA ALA A 62 -0.17 38.23 -10.25
C ALA A 62 -1.56 38.89 -10.37
N LEU A 63 -2.02 39.56 -9.31
CA LEU A 63 -3.33 40.22 -9.29
C LEU A 63 -3.24 41.65 -9.84
N ALA A 64 -2.04 42.19 -10.02
CA ALA A 64 -1.83 43.46 -10.70
C ALA A 64 -1.90 43.25 -12.22
N THR A 65 -2.81 43.97 -12.90
CA THR A 65 -3.08 43.87 -14.34
C THR A 65 -1.81 43.97 -15.19
N GLU A 66 -0.87 44.84 -14.83
CA GLU A 66 0.39 45.07 -15.54
C GLU A 66 1.31 43.83 -15.59
N ASN A 67 1.19 42.93 -14.61
CA ASN A 67 2.04 41.76 -14.49
C ASN A 67 1.32 40.45 -14.88
N SER A 68 0.02 40.52 -15.19
CA SER A 68 -0.80 39.33 -15.47
C SER A 68 -0.22 38.48 -16.61
N PHE A 69 0.21 39.11 -17.72
CA PHE A 69 0.81 38.37 -18.85
C PHE A 69 2.11 37.64 -18.46
N LEU A 70 2.97 38.31 -17.69
CA LEU A 70 4.22 37.71 -17.21
C LEU A 70 3.93 36.54 -16.27
N PHE A 71 2.98 36.72 -15.36
CA PHE A 71 2.55 35.66 -14.45
C PHE A 71 1.97 34.45 -15.21
N VAL A 72 1.10 34.67 -16.20
CA VAL A 72 0.53 33.61 -17.04
C VAL A 72 1.63 32.78 -17.70
N SER A 73 2.63 33.44 -18.31
CA SER A 73 3.73 32.73 -18.97
C SER A 73 4.54 31.87 -17.99
N TYR A 74 4.79 32.41 -16.79
CA TYR A 74 5.53 31.72 -15.73
C TYR A 74 4.73 30.55 -15.13
N ALA A 75 3.48 30.79 -14.74
CA ALA A 75 2.58 29.79 -14.18
C ALA A 75 2.33 28.64 -15.16
N LYS A 76 2.10 28.96 -16.44
CA LYS A 76 1.95 27.95 -17.49
C LYS A 76 3.15 27.02 -17.59
N GLN A 77 4.36 27.58 -17.56
CA GLN A 77 5.59 26.78 -17.60
C GLN A 77 5.72 25.90 -16.36
N LYS A 78 5.48 26.47 -15.17
CA LYS A 78 5.55 25.74 -13.89
C LYS A 78 4.55 24.59 -13.83
N ILE A 79 3.28 24.85 -14.11
CA ILE A 79 2.20 23.84 -14.14
C ILE A 79 2.55 22.72 -15.12
N HIS A 80 2.99 23.07 -16.33
CA HIS A 80 3.34 22.06 -17.33
C HIS A 80 4.50 21.16 -16.87
N TRP A 81 5.53 21.72 -16.24
CA TRP A 81 6.62 20.93 -15.67
C TRP A 81 6.17 20.04 -14.52
N THR A 82 5.36 20.57 -13.60
CA THR A 82 4.79 19.77 -12.51
C THR A 82 4.00 18.57 -13.05
N PHE A 83 3.20 18.77 -14.09
CA PHE A 83 2.47 17.69 -14.74
C PHE A 83 3.39 16.63 -15.35
N LEU A 84 4.42 17.05 -16.09
CA LEU A 84 5.39 16.11 -16.66
C LEU A 84 6.15 15.35 -15.58
N ASP A 85 6.48 15.99 -14.46
CA ASP A 85 7.13 15.34 -13.33
C ASP A 85 6.21 14.32 -12.66
N GLN A 86 4.92 14.63 -12.51
CA GLN A 86 3.94 13.68 -11.99
C GLN A 86 3.82 12.45 -12.90
N ILE A 87 3.65 12.66 -14.21
CA ILE A 87 3.60 11.55 -15.20
C ILE A 87 4.87 10.69 -15.15
N ARG A 88 6.05 11.30 -14.96
CA ARG A 88 7.31 10.53 -14.81
C ARG A 88 7.33 9.70 -13.53
N LYS A 89 6.79 10.23 -12.42
CA LYS A 89 6.68 9.49 -11.15
C LYS A 89 5.73 8.31 -11.30
N ASP A 90 4.58 8.53 -11.93
CA ASP A 90 3.56 7.50 -12.12
C ASP A 90 4.10 6.37 -13.01
N ARG A 91 4.74 6.70 -14.14
CA ARG A 91 5.42 5.70 -15.00
C ARG A 91 6.52 4.92 -14.26
N LYS A 92 7.27 5.59 -13.38
CA LYS A 92 8.30 4.92 -12.57
C LYS A 92 7.68 3.99 -11.54
N LYS A 93 6.54 4.37 -10.95
CA LYS A 93 5.76 3.55 -10.03
C LYS A 93 5.21 2.33 -10.77
N GLU A 94 4.53 2.52 -11.90
CA GLU A 94 4.04 1.46 -12.78
C GLU A 94 5.15 0.48 -13.19
N SER A 95 6.33 0.98 -13.58
CA SER A 95 7.45 0.11 -13.97
C SER A 95 8.00 -0.78 -12.83
N ARG A 96 7.72 -0.40 -11.57
CA ARG A 96 8.15 -1.12 -10.37
C ARG A 96 7.04 -1.97 -9.77
N GLU A 97 5.80 -1.76 -10.21
CA GLU A 97 4.63 -2.52 -9.82
C GLU A 97 4.45 -3.66 -10.83
N ALA A 98 4.61 -4.90 -10.37
CA ALA A 98 4.12 -6.04 -11.12
C ALA A 98 2.61 -6.11 -10.86
N TYR A 99 1.83 -5.63 -11.83
CA TYR A 99 0.40 -5.93 -11.84
C TYR A 99 0.28 -7.42 -12.14
N LEU A 100 -0.23 -8.16 -11.17
CA LEU A 100 -0.60 -9.55 -11.38
C LEU A 100 -1.75 -9.58 -12.38
N SER A 101 -1.69 -10.52 -13.34
CA SER A 101 -2.86 -10.82 -14.16
C SER A 101 -4.00 -11.30 -13.26
N GLU A 102 -5.23 -11.24 -13.76
CA GLU A 102 -6.39 -11.75 -13.04
C GLU A 102 -6.22 -13.23 -12.67
N GLU A 103 -5.57 -14.01 -13.56
CA GLU A 103 -5.19 -15.40 -13.33
C GLU A 103 -4.13 -15.54 -12.22
N GLU A 104 -3.11 -14.69 -12.20
CA GLU A 104 -2.10 -14.68 -11.14
C GLU A 104 -2.67 -14.23 -9.78
N LEU A 105 -3.74 -13.42 -9.79
CA LEU A 105 -4.49 -13.01 -8.60
C LEU A 105 -5.31 -14.17 -8.00
N GLU A 106 -5.89 -15.03 -8.85
CA GLU A 106 -6.59 -16.25 -8.41
C GLU A 106 -5.62 -17.30 -7.83
N GLU A 107 -4.36 -17.29 -8.25
CA GLU A 107 -3.31 -18.15 -7.72
C GLU A 107 -2.72 -17.67 -6.38
N ILE A 108 -3.04 -16.44 -5.94
CA ILE A 108 -2.64 -15.97 -4.61
C ILE A 108 -3.35 -16.86 -3.58
N PRO A 109 -2.62 -17.55 -2.69
CA PRO A 109 -3.25 -18.35 -1.64
C PRO A 109 -4.15 -17.45 -0.81
N THR A 110 -5.46 -17.63 -0.93
CA THR A 110 -6.41 -16.98 -0.05
C THR A 110 -6.10 -17.42 1.38
N ALA A 111 -6.07 -16.48 2.32
CA ALA A 111 -6.02 -16.84 3.73
C ALA A 111 -7.12 -17.86 4.01
N ALA A 112 -6.79 -18.94 4.74
CA ALA A 112 -7.74 -19.99 5.09
C ALA A 112 -9.04 -19.34 5.59
N SER A 113 -10.19 -19.79 5.05
CA SER A 113 -11.49 -19.25 5.42
C SER A 113 -11.67 -19.32 6.94
N PHE A 114 -12.50 -18.44 7.51
CA PHE A 114 -12.88 -18.55 8.91
C PHE A 114 -13.43 -19.96 9.23
N GLU A 115 -14.15 -20.56 8.28
CA GLU A 115 -14.67 -21.93 8.36
C GLU A 115 -13.51 -22.95 8.42
N ASP A 116 -12.52 -22.84 7.53
CA ASP A 116 -11.34 -23.72 7.53
C ASP A 116 -10.54 -23.62 8.84
N GLN A 117 -10.41 -22.40 9.39
CA GLN A 117 -9.73 -22.17 10.66
C GLN A 117 -10.48 -22.85 11.81
N LEU A 118 -11.81 -22.72 11.83
CA LEU A 118 -12.65 -23.32 12.88
C LEU A 118 -12.66 -24.85 12.80
N GLU A 119 -12.68 -25.42 11.60
CA GLU A 119 -12.53 -26.87 11.39
C GLU A 119 -11.17 -27.38 11.85
N GLN A 120 -10.09 -26.65 11.52
CA GLN A 120 -8.73 -27.00 11.97
C GLN A 120 -8.59 -26.95 13.49
N GLU A 121 -9.19 -25.94 14.14
CA GLU A 121 -9.21 -25.83 15.60
C GLU A 121 -9.97 -27.00 16.25
N ASP A 122 -11.14 -27.38 15.74
CA ASP A 122 -11.91 -28.53 16.25
C ASP A 122 -11.11 -29.84 16.12
N LEU A 123 -10.52 -30.08 14.95
CA LEU A 123 -9.70 -31.28 14.72
C LEU A 123 -8.49 -31.34 15.65
N LEU A 124 -7.81 -30.20 15.86
CA LEU A 124 -6.68 -30.10 16.80
C LEU A 124 -7.12 -30.34 18.25
N GLN A 125 -8.25 -29.78 18.68
CA GLN A 125 -8.79 -30.00 20.02
C GLN A 125 -9.14 -31.47 20.26
N ARG A 126 -9.81 -32.11 19.30
CA ARG A 126 -10.18 -33.53 19.37
C ARG A 126 -8.96 -34.44 19.40
N LEU A 127 -7.92 -34.12 18.61
CA LEU A 127 -6.65 -34.83 18.67
C LEU A 127 -6.01 -34.68 20.06
N CYS A 128 -5.92 -33.46 20.58
CA CYS A 128 -5.31 -33.19 21.89
C CYS A 128 -6.02 -33.92 23.04
N ALA A 129 -7.34 -34.10 22.96
CA ALA A 129 -8.12 -34.85 23.94
C ALA A 129 -7.76 -36.36 23.96
N CYS A 130 -7.30 -36.93 22.86
CA CYS A 130 -6.86 -38.33 22.78
C CYS A 130 -5.36 -38.53 23.10
N LEU A 131 -4.61 -37.44 23.22
CA LEU A 131 -3.19 -37.48 23.58
C LEU A 131 -3.01 -37.49 25.10
N THR A 132 -1.99 -38.23 25.54
CA THR A 132 -1.50 -38.13 26.93
C THR A 132 -0.88 -36.77 27.19
N ALA A 133 -0.75 -36.38 28.48
CA ALA A 133 -0.12 -35.12 28.85
C ALA A 133 1.30 -34.95 28.25
N GLU A 134 2.06 -36.05 28.17
CA GLU A 134 3.41 -36.07 27.61
C GLU A 134 3.44 -35.93 26.07
N GLU A 135 2.45 -36.53 25.39
CA GLU A 135 2.28 -36.39 23.95
C GLU A 135 1.81 -34.98 23.58
N ASN A 136 0.91 -34.39 24.37
CA ASN A 136 0.49 -33.00 24.23
C ASN A 136 1.64 -32.03 24.47
N ALA A 137 2.52 -32.30 25.44
CA ALA A 137 3.72 -31.50 25.65
C ALA A 137 4.66 -31.55 24.44
N TYR A 138 4.86 -32.73 23.84
CA TYR A 138 5.59 -32.84 22.58
C TYR A 138 4.93 -32.04 21.44
N LEU A 139 3.60 -32.16 21.27
CA LEU A 139 2.90 -31.49 20.18
C LEU A 139 3.00 -29.96 20.29
N ARG A 140 2.86 -29.41 21.51
CA ARG A 140 3.06 -27.98 21.77
C ARG A 140 4.48 -27.52 21.43
N ASP A 141 5.50 -28.24 21.89
CA ASP A 141 6.89 -27.89 21.58
C ASP A 141 7.18 -27.97 20.06
N ALA A 142 6.56 -28.92 19.35
CA ALA A 142 6.71 -29.03 17.91
C ALA A 142 6.00 -27.90 17.15
N LEU A 143 4.83 -27.46 17.61
CA LEU A 143 4.10 -26.31 17.04
C LEU A 143 4.83 -24.98 17.29
N GLU A 144 5.58 -24.88 18.38
CA GLU A 144 6.52 -23.78 18.66
C GLU A 144 7.76 -23.80 17.74
N GLY A 145 7.92 -24.82 16.88
CA GLY A 145 9.01 -24.93 15.91
C GLY A 145 10.29 -25.59 16.43
N LEU A 146 10.27 -26.19 17.62
CA LEU A 146 11.47 -26.84 18.18
C LEU A 146 11.80 -28.14 17.42
N ASN A 147 13.09 -28.36 17.17
CA ASN A 147 13.54 -29.62 16.60
C ASN A 147 13.62 -30.75 17.65
N ILE A 148 13.68 -32.01 17.20
CA ILE A 148 13.68 -33.19 18.09
C ILE A 148 14.79 -33.14 19.16
N THR A 149 15.93 -32.51 18.85
CA THR A 149 17.04 -32.42 19.80
C THR A 149 16.81 -31.37 20.87
N GLU A 150 16.15 -30.27 20.52
CA GLU A 150 15.73 -29.21 21.45
C GLU A 150 14.62 -29.70 22.35
N ILE A 151 13.62 -30.41 21.81
CA ILE A 151 12.54 -30.99 22.60
C ILE A 151 13.08 -32.02 23.59
N ALA A 152 13.99 -32.90 23.16
CA ALA A 152 14.63 -33.88 24.04
C ALA A 152 15.39 -33.20 25.21
N LYS A 153 16.08 -32.08 24.94
CA LYS A 153 16.76 -31.28 25.97
C LYS A 153 15.75 -30.59 26.91
N LYS A 154 14.72 -29.93 26.35
CA LYS A 154 13.66 -29.20 27.09
C LYS A 154 12.92 -30.14 28.05
N GLN A 155 12.54 -31.32 27.56
CA GLN A 155 11.80 -32.33 28.32
C GLN A 155 12.71 -33.28 29.12
N LYS A 156 14.04 -33.11 29.06
CA LYS A 156 15.06 -33.92 29.76
C LYS A 156 14.91 -35.43 29.53
N ILE A 157 14.62 -35.83 28.30
CA ILE A 157 14.44 -37.24 27.92
C ILE A 157 15.26 -37.60 26.68
N SER A 158 15.46 -38.91 26.46
CA SER A 158 16.22 -39.38 25.31
C SER A 158 15.51 -39.03 23.99
N ARG A 159 16.28 -38.76 22.94
CA ARG A 159 15.76 -38.58 21.57
C ARG A 159 14.92 -39.79 21.13
N LYS A 160 15.31 -41.01 21.52
CA LYS A 160 14.58 -42.25 21.25
C LYS A 160 13.15 -42.21 21.79
N THR A 161 12.96 -41.66 22.99
CA THR A 161 11.64 -41.49 23.62
C THR A 161 10.79 -40.48 22.85
N ILE A 162 11.38 -39.36 22.40
CA ILE A 162 10.69 -38.36 21.58
C ILE A 162 10.23 -38.95 20.24
N TYR A 163 11.09 -39.70 19.54
CA TYR A 163 10.71 -40.39 18.30
C TYR A 163 9.55 -41.37 18.51
N LYS A 164 9.55 -42.10 19.64
CA LYS A 164 8.45 -43.00 20.01
C LYS A 164 7.14 -42.21 20.20
N ARG A 165 7.17 -41.11 20.97
CA ARG A 165 5.99 -40.23 21.18
C ARG A 165 5.45 -39.67 19.87
N ARG A 166 6.33 -39.16 18.99
CA ARG A 166 5.92 -38.70 17.65
C ARG A 166 5.16 -39.78 16.88
N ARG A 167 5.65 -41.03 16.92
CA ARG A 167 5.02 -42.16 16.23
C ARG A 167 3.64 -42.50 16.80
N HIS A 168 3.48 -42.46 18.12
CA HIS A 168 2.18 -42.65 18.76
C HIS A 168 1.18 -41.54 18.40
N ILE A 169 1.62 -40.28 18.40
CA ILE A 169 0.80 -39.14 17.97
C ILE A 169 0.39 -39.30 16.51
N GLN A 170 1.30 -39.65 15.61
CA GLN A 170 1.00 -39.92 14.20
C GLN A 170 -0.05 -41.02 14.04
N THR A 171 0.06 -42.10 14.84
CA THR A 171 -0.91 -43.20 14.82
C THR A 171 -2.30 -42.71 15.24
N LYS A 172 -2.39 -41.92 16.32
CA LYS A 172 -3.66 -41.35 16.80
C LYS A 172 -4.24 -40.33 15.81
N ALA A 173 -3.40 -39.42 15.29
CA ALA A 173 -3.76 -38.40 14.31
C ALA A 173 -4.29 -39.00 13.00
N SER A 174 -3.80 -40.17 12.59
CA SER A 174 -4.29 -40.86 11.38
C SER A 174 -5.79 -41.21 11.43
N THR A 175 -6.41 -41.23 12.61
CA THR A 175 -7.86 -41.45 12.76
C THR A 175 -8.67 -40.20 12.40
N PHE A 176 -8.07 -39.02 12.56
CA PHE A 176 -8.69 -37.71 12.30
C PHE A 176 -8.37 -37.17 10.92
N LEU A 177 -7.23 -37.58 10.34
CA LEU A 177 -6.74 -37.15 9.02
C LEU A 177 -7.16 -38.10 7.89
N LYS A 178 -8.00 -39.10 8.15
CA LYS A 178 -8.60 -39.92 7.10
C LYS A 178 -9.71 -39.11 6.42
N VAL A 179 -9.35 -38.52 5.28
CA VAL A 179 -10.26 -38.28 4.15
C VAL A 179 -10.55 -39.62 3.48
#